data_AF-A0A450U0Y3-F1
#
_entry.id   AF-A0A450U0Y3-F1
#
_cell.length_a   1.000
_cell.length_b   1.000
_cell.length_c   1.000
_cell.angle_alpha   90.00
_cell.angle_beta   90.00
_cell.angle_gamma   90.00
#
_symmetry.space_group_name_H-M   'P 1'
#
loop_
_entity.id
_entity.type
_entity.pdbx_description
1 polymer ?
#
loop_
_entity_poly.entity_id
_entity_poly.type
_entity_poly.pdbx_seq_one_letter_code
_entity_poly.pdbx_strand_id
1 'polypeptide(L)' 'MMTEPRLVIDTNVYISAFLKDTGNPAKLVIHASRNAEILFSSETLDELIDVIGRRKFAAYFSGDEI' A
#
# COMPACT_ATOMS: atom_id res chain seq x y z
N MET A 1 -24.25 -15.81 5.97
CA MET A 1 -22.96 -15.19 6.36
C MET A 1 -22.58 -14.26 5.23
N MET A 2 -22.50 -12.94 5.45
CA MET A 2 -21.93 -12.05 4.44
C MET A 2 -20.41 -12.17 4.56
N THR A 3 -19.76 -12.58 3.49
CA THR A 3 -18.31 -12.61 3.42
C THR A 3 -17.79 -11.18 3.31
N GLU A 4 -16.78 -10.84 4.09
CA GLU A 4 -16.07 -9.58 3.90
C GLU A 4 -15.56 -9.49 2.44
N PRO A 5 -15.67 -8.33 1.77
CA PRO A 5 -15.14 -8.16 0.43
C PRO A 5 -13.65 -8.50 0.40
N ARG A 6 -13.20 -9.18 -0.66
CA ARG A 6 -11.79 -9.51 -0.89
C ARG A 6 -11.25 -8.59 -1.98
N LEU A 7 -10.17 -7.87 -1.68
CA LEU A 7 -9.63 -6.83 -2.56
C LEU A 7 -8.16 -7.07 -2.86
N VAL A 8 -7.81 -6.99 -4.15
CA VAL A 8 -6.43 -6.77 -4.59
C VAL A 8 -6.31 -5.29 -4.91
N ILE A 9 -5.37 -4.60 -4.27
CA ILE A 9 -5.08 -3.20 -4.51
C ILE A 9 -3.80 -3.13 -5.35
N ASP A 10 -3.85 -2.37 -6.44
CA ASP A 10 -2.69 -2.17 -7.32
C ASP A 10 -1.52 -1.52 -6.56
N THR A 11 -0.29 -1.98 -6.83
CA THR A 11 0.96 -1.47 -6.24
C THR A 11 1.06 0.06 -6.34
N ASN A 12 0.63 0.67 -7.44
CA ASN A 12 0.69 2.13 -7.63
C ASN A 12 -0.24 2.89 -6.67
N VAL A 13 -1.33 2.26 -6.22
CA VAL A 13 -2.22 2.87 -5.23
C VAL A 13 -1.52 2.92 -3.87
N TYR A 14 -0.79 1.87 -3.50
CA TYR A 14 0.06 1.88 -2.29
C TYR A 14 1.17 2.93 -2.40
N ILE A 15 1.92 2.96 -3.50
CA ILE A 15 2.95 3.98 -3.72
C ILE A 15 2.36 5.38 -3.61
N SER A 16 1.23 5.65 -4.27
CA SER A 16 0.58 6.95 -4.22
C SER A 16 0.08 7.31 -2.81
N ALA A 17 -0.40 6.33 -2.04
CA ALA A 17 -0.81 6.50 -0.65
C ALA A 17 0.37 6.87 0.25
N PHE A 18 1.52 6.21 0.06
CA PHE A 18 2.73 6.50 0.83
C PHE A 18 3.34 7.87 0.50
N LEU A 19 3.26 8.30 -0.77
CA LEU A 19 3.73 9.63 -1.19
C LEU A 19 2.87 10.76 -0.62
N LYS A 20 1.57 10.51 -0.37
CA LYS A 20 0.62 11.51 0.13
C LYS A 20 -0.49 10.87 0.97
N ASP A 21 -0.32 10.94 2.28
CA ASP A 21 -1.20 10.41 3.32
C ASP A 21 -2.63 11.01 3.37
N THR A 22 -2.84 12.18 2.75
CA THR A 22 -4.14 12.88 2.71
C THR A 22 -4.93 12.66 1.42
N GLY A 23 -4.32 12.01 0.41
CA GLY A 23 -4.93 11.79 -0.91
C GLY A 23 -6.01 10.71 -0.93
N ASN A 24 -6.75 10.62 -2.04
CA ASN A 24 -7.71 9.54 -2.27
C ASN A 24 -7.09 8.13 -2.18
N PRO A 25 -5.86 7.87 -2.66
CA PRO A 25 -5.21 6.57 -2.48
C PRO A 25 -5.03 6.18 -1.00
N ALA A 26 -4.57 7.09 -0.16
CA ALA A 26 -4.41 6.84 1.28
C ALA A 26 -5.75 6.57 1.96
N LYS A 27 -6.79 7.38 1.65
CA LYS A 27 -8.15 7.15 2.16
C LYS A 27 -8.71 5.80 1.74
N LEU A 28 -8.47 5.38 0.50
CA LEU A 28 -8.90 4.09 -0.02
C LEU A 28 -8.19 2.94 0.72
N VAL A 29 -6.87 3.00 0.87
CA VAL A 29 -6.09 1.97 1.59
C VAL A 29 -6.57 1.83 3.03
N ILE A 30 -6.76 2.96 3.75
CA ILE A 30 -7.27 2.96 5.13
C ILE A 30 -8.69 2.42 5.22
N HIS A 31 -9.55 2.76 4.25
CA HIS A 31 -10.91 2.24 4.23
C HIS A 31 -10.93 0.74 3.95
N ALA A 32 -10.18 0.27 2.96
CA ALA A 32 -10.07 -1.14 2.61
C ALA A 32 -9.51 -1.97 3.78
N SER A 33 -8.48 -1.49 4.46
CA SER A 33 -7.87 -2.22 5.60
C SER A 33 -8.81 -2.40 6.80
N ARG A 34 -9.93 -1.66 6.84
CA ARG A 34 -10.95 -1.73 7.91
C ARG A 34 -12.20 -2.48 7.52
N ASN A 35 -12.43 -2.70 6.22
CA ASN A 35 -13.72 -3.17 5.70
C ASN A 35 -13.60 -4.35 4.72
N ALA A 36 -12.39 -4.83 4.45
CA ALA A 36 -12.12 -5.87 3.46
C ALA A 36 -10.91 -6.72 3.84
N GLU A 37 -10.89 -7.95 3.32
CA GLU A 37 -9.69 -8.80 3.31
C GLU A 37 -8.81 -8.36 2.13
N ILE A 38 -7.65 -7.78 2.42
CA ILE A 38 -6.67 -7.40 1.41
C ILE A 38 -5.86 -8.63 1.02
N LEU A 39 -5.82 -8.93 -0.28
CA LEU A 39 -5.07 -10.03 -0.85
C LEU A 39 -3.86 -9.50 -1.61
N PHE A 40 -2.72 -10.16 -1.42
CA PHE A 40 -1.48 -9.94 -2.15
C PHE A 40 -0.81 -11.29 -2.40
N SER A 41 -0.05 -11.38 -3.49
CA SER A 41 0.87 -12.49 -3.70
C SER A 41 2.25 -12.12 -3.14
N SER A 42 3.10 -13.12 -2.90
CA SER A 42 4.51 -12.89 -2.56
C SER A 42 5.20 -12.01 -3.58
N GLU A 43 4.96 -12.25 -4.87
CA GLU A 43 5.58 -11.51 -5.98
C GLU A 43 5.17 -10.03 -5.96
N THR A 44 3.89 -9.72 -5.70
CA THR A 44 3.42 -8.32 -5.61
C THR A 44 3.95 -7.60 -4.37
N LEU A 45 4.18 -8.33 -3.29
CA LEU A 45 4.77 -7.76 -2.07
C LEU A 45 6.26 -7.45 -2.28
N ASP A 46 7.00 -8.37 -2.90
CA ASP A 46 8.42 -8.18 -3.23
C ASP A 46 8.60 -7.00 -4.19
N GLU A 47 7.74 -6.88 -5.22
CA GLU A 47 7.75 -5.73 -6.12
C GLU A 47 7.51 -4.42 -5.37
N LEU A 48 6.55 -4.39 -4.44
CA LEU A 48 6.27 -3.19 -3.65
C LEU A 48 7.49 -2.78 -2.82
N ILE A 49 8.15 -3.74 -2.15
CA ILE A 49 9.36 -3.53 -1.34
C ILE A 49 10.49 -2.97 -2.23
N ASP A 50 10.70 -3.57 -3.40
CA ASP A 50 11.71 -3.12 -4.37
C ASP A 50 11.43 -1.71 -4.88
N VAL A 51 10.16 -1.35 -5.08
CA VAL A 51 9.77 -0.01 -5.54
C VAL A 51 9.98 1.02 -4.45
N ILE A 52 9.51 0.79 -3.22
CA ILE A 52 9.69 1.75 -2.10
C ILE A 52 11.17 1.92 -1.71
N GLY A 53 11.99 0.88 -1.88
CA GLY A 53 13.43 0.92 -1.61
C GLY A 53 14.27 1.73 -2.61
N ARG A 54 13.71 2.18 -3.74
CA ARG A 54 14.47 2.95 -4.74
C ARG A 54 14.82 4.33 -4.18
N ARG A 55 16.05 4.79 -4.45
CA ARG A 55 16.57 6.12 -4.00
C ARG A 55 15.62 7.31 -4.24
N LYS A 56 14.84 7.30 -5.33
CA LYS A 56 13.87 8.37 -5.64
C LYS A 56 12.72 8.47 -4.63
N PHE A 57 12.44 7.39 -3.91
CA PHE A 57 11.43 7.31 -2.87
C PHE A 57 12.03 7.46 -1.46
N ALA A 58 13.36 7.45 -1.33
CA ALA A 58 14.02 7.56 -0.03
C ALA A 58 13.55 8.77 0.77
N ALA A 59 13.32 9.93 0.13
CA ALA A 59 12.83 11.15 0.79
C ALA A 59 11.40 11.04 1.38
N TYR A 60 10.62 10.03 0.98
CA TYR A 60 9.26 9.78 1.45
C TYR A 60 9.19 8.67 2.51
N PHE A 61 10.20 7.80 2.56
CA PHE A 61 10.26 6.64 3.45
C PHE A 61 11.44 6.65 4.41
N SER A 62 12.28 7.69 4.41
CA SER A 62 13.33 7.89 5.39
C SER A 62 12.72 8.25 6.74
N GLY A 63 12.16 7.24 7.41
CA GLY A 63 12.12 7.15 8.85
C GLY A 63 13.36 6.39 9.29
N ASP A 64 14.19 7.01 10.12
CA ASP A 64 15.10 6.26 10.98
C ASP A 64 14.23 5.35 11.85
N GLU A 65 14.09 4.07 11.49
CA GLU A 65 13.80 2.93 12.38
C GLU A 65 13.60 1.64 11.55
N ILE A 66 14.69 0.86 11.45
CA ILE A 66 14.68 -0.60 11.64
C ILE A 66 15.88 -0.94 12.52
#